data_AF-A0A1A5YBN4-F1
#
_entry.id   AF-A0A1A5YBN4-F1
#
_cell.length_a   1.000
_cell.length_b   1.000
_cell.length_c   1.000
_cell.angle_alpha   90.00
_cell.angle_beta   90.00
_cell.angle_gamma   90.00
#
_symmetry.space_group_name_H-M   'P 1'
#
loop_
_entity.id
_entity.type
_entity.pdbx_description
1 polymer ?
#
loop_
_entity_poly.entity_id
_entity_poly.type
_entity_poly.pdbx_seq_one_letter_code
_entity_poly.pdbx_strand_id
1 'polypeptide(L)'
;MPDEQVVPVVHRIFQLAVEGYSSYKIGMLLRANQILISRGYLAQQHQRYLKVVNAKHPYDWRARTIAIILQNRAYLGQLVSHKATKPSFKIPRRWYEARK
;
A
#
# COMPACT_ATOMS: atom_id res chain seq x y z
N MET A 1 2.61 15.21 3.99
CA MET A 1 1.89 14.64 5.15
C MET A 1 1.15 13.39 4.72
N PRO A 2 0.92 12.42 5.62
CA PRO A 2 -0.07 11.36 5.38
C PRO A 2 -1.42 12.00 5.06
N ASP A 3 -2.13 11.46 4.08
CA ASP A 3 -3.42 11.97 3.63
C ASP A 3 -4.46 11.70 4.73
N GLU A 4 -5.06 12.74 5.32
CA GLU A 4 -5.90 12.64 6.53
C GLU A 4 -7.07 11.68 6.34
N GLN A 5 -7.60 11.60 5.12
CA GLN A 5 -8.71 10.72 4.75
C GLN A 5 -8.33 9.23 4.73
N VAL A 6 -7.04 8.91 4.57
CA VAL A 6 -6.54 7.53 4.47
C VAL A 6 -6.14 6.99 5.85
N VAL A 7 -5.75 7.87 6.77
CA VAL A 7 -5.39 7.52 8.15
C VAL A 7 -6.44 6.63 8.85
N PRO A 8 -7.74 6.99 8.90
CA PRO A 8 -8.73 6.18 9.63
C PRO A 8 -8.88 4.77 9.05
N VAL A 9 -8.75 4.60 7.74
CA VAL A 9 -8.83 3.30 7.07
C VAL A 9 -7.65 2.41 7.48
N VAL A 10 -6.44 2.98 7.50
CA VAL A 10 -5.24 2.25 7.92
C VAL A 10 -5.34 1.85 9.39
N HIS A 11 -5.75 2.76 10.27
CA HIS A 11 -6.00 2.45 11.68
C HIS A 11 -7.00 1.30 11.84
N ARG A 12 -8.11 1.33 11.10
CA ARG A 12 -9.11 0.25 11.13
C ARG A 12 -8.53 -1.10 10.69
N ILE A 13 -7.68 -1.12 9.66
CA ILE A 13 -6.99 -2.35 9.22
C ILE A 13 -6.12 -2.93 10.34
N PHE A 14 -5.34 -2.09 11.02
CA PHE A 14 -4.49 -2.54 12.12
C PHE A 14 -5.31 -3.02 13.32
N GLN A 15 -6.40 -2.33 13.67
CA GLN A 15 -7.33 -2.77 14.73
C GLN A 15 -7.89 -4.16 14.43
N LEU A 16 -8.42 -4.38 13.23
CA LEU A 16 -8.96 -5.67 12.83
C LEU A 16 -7.89 -6.77 12.81
N ALA A 17 -6.64 -6.44 12.46
CA ALA A 17 -5.54 -7.40 12.55
C ALA A 17 -5.20 -7.78 13.99
N VAL A 18 -5.25 -6.82 14.93
CA VAL A 18 -5.07 -7.08 16.37
C VAL A 18 -6.22 -7.92 16.95
N GLU A 19 -7.44 -7.70 16.48
CA GLU A 19 -8.62 -8.52 16.82
C GLU A 19 -8.53 -9.98 16.27
N GLY A 20 -7.52 -10.30 15.46
CA GLY A 20 -7.28 -11.65 14.95
C GLY A 20 -7.93 -11.97 13.60
N TYR A 21 -8.45 -10.96 12.89
CA TYR A 21 -9.00 -11.17 11.56
C TYR A 21 -7.89 -11.42 10.52
N SER A 22 -8.10 -12.41 9.65
CA SER A 22 -7.19 -12.65 8.53
C SER A 22 -7.31 -11.54 7.49
N SER A 23 -6.23 -11.29 6.73
CA SER A 23 -6.21 -10.28 5.66
C SER A 23 -7.35 -10.42 4.65
N TYR A 24 -7.82 -11.64 4.41
CA TYR A 24 -8.98 -11.89 3.55
C TYR A 24 -10.29 -11.40 4.21
N LYS A 25 -10.54 -11.76 5.47
CA LYS A 25 -11.72 -11.30 6.21
C LYS A 25 -11.73 -9.78 6.37
N ILE A 26 -10.58 -9.17 6.63
CA ILE A 26 -10.44 -7.70 6.67
C ILE A 26 -10.87 -7.09 5.34
N GLY A 27 -10.43 -7.65 4.20
CA GLY A 27 -10.84 -7.18 2.88
C GLY A 27 -12.34 -7.28 2.63
N MET A 28 -12.97 -8.36 3.09
CA MET A 28 -14.43 -8.50 3.02
C MET A 28 -15.15 -7.44 3.86
N LEU A 29 -14.69 -7.17 5.08
CA LEU A 29 -15.27 -6.13 5.95
C LEU A 29 -15.13 -4.73 5.34
N LEU A 30 -13.96 -4.39 4.81
CA LEU A 30 -13.74 -3.10 4.14
C LEU A 30 -14.62 -2.95 2.90
N ARG A 31 -14.82 -4.03 2.16
CA ARG A 31 -15.73 -4.07 1.00
C ARG A 31 -17.18 -3.88 1.44
N ALA A 32 -17.61 -4.51 2.52
CA ALA A 32 -18.96 -4.35 3.08
C ALA A 32 -19.23 -2.91 3.50
N ASN A 33 -18.21 -2.25 4.08
CA ASN A 33 -18.26 -0.83 4.46
C ASN A 33 -18.09 0.15 3.26
N GLN A 34 -18.05 -0.35 2.02
CA GLN A 34 -17.86 0.43 0.80
C GLN A 34 -16.64 1.36 0.83
N ILE A 35 -15.54 0.90 1.44
CA ILE A 35 -14.29 1.66 1.50
C ILE A 35 -13.52 1.45 0.20
N LEU A 36 -13.25 2.53 -0.52
CA LEU A 36 -12.46 2.49 -1.76
C LEU A 36 -11.07 1.91 -1.50
N ILE A 37 -10.59 1.09 -2.43
CA ILE A 37 -9.19 0.62 -2.38
C ILE A 37 -8.27 1.83 -2.45
N SER A 38 -7.13 1.78 -1.76
CA SER A 38 -6.11 2.84 -1.74
C SER A 38 -5.73 3.36 -3.14
N ARG A 39 -5.61 2.50 -4.16
CA ARG A 39 -5.40 2.93 -5.55
C ARG A 39 -6.62 3.65 -6.16
N GLY A 40 -7.83 3.20 -5.85
CA GLY A 40 -9.07 3.86 -6.28
C GLY A 40 -9.21 5.25 -5.66
N TYR A 41 -8.88 5.38 -4.36
CA TYR A 41 -8.79 6.68 -3.69
C TYR A 41 -7.79 7.62 -4.36
N LEU A 42 -6.57 7.15 -4.65
CA LEU A 42 -5.55 7.94 -5.36
C LEU A 42 -5.97 8.35 -6.79
N ALA A 43 -6.75 7.51 -7.46
CA ALA A 43 -7.32 7.82 -8.77
C ALA A 43 -8.40 8.89 -8.69
N GLN A 44 -9.25 8.84 -7.67
CA GLN A 44 -10.31 9.83 -7.50
C GLN A 44 -9.77 11.19 -7.05
N GLN A 45 -8.87 11.22 -6.05
CA GLN A 45 -8.39 12.47 -5.46
C GLN A 45 -7.25 13.11 -6.26
N HIS A 46 -6.32 12.31 -6.76
CA HIS A 46 -5.09 12.80 -7.39
C HIS A 46 -5.02 12.52 -8.89
N GLN A 47 -6.07 11.96 -9.50
CA GLN A 47 -6.11 11.56 -10.92
C GLN A 47 -4.97 10.60 -11.31
N ARG A 48 -4.42 9.84 -10.35
CA ARG A 48 -3.30 8.90 -10.57
C ARG A 48 -3.82 7.48 -10.80
N TYR A 49 -3.11 6.69 -11.61
CA TYR A 49 -3.43 5.27 -11.84
C TYR A 49 -4.81 5.00 -12.48
N LEU A 50 -5.45 6.00 -13.10
CA LEU A 50 -6.77 5.87 -13.75
C LEU A 50 -6.87 4.69 -14.73
N LYS A 51 -5.79 4.40 -15.46
CA LYS A 51 -5.72 3.28 -16.43
C LYS A 51 -5.66 1.89 -15.79
N VAL A 52 -5.28 1.79 -14.52
CA VAL A 52 -4.97 0.52 -13.83
C VAL A 52 -6.02 0.20 -12.76
N VAL A 53 -6.78 1.20 -12.30
CA VAL A 53 -7.84 1.00 -11.32
C VAL A 53 -8.97 0.20 -11.94
N ASN A 54 -9.40 -0.84 -11.25
CA ASN A 54 -10.54 -1.64 -11.68
C ASN A 54 -11.84 -0.88 -11.42
N ALA A 55 -12.44 -0.34 -12.48
CA ALA A 55 -13.70 0.38 -12.41
C ALA A 55 -14.90 -0.52 -12.07
N LYS A 56 -14.85 -1.83 -12.39
CA LYS A 56 -15.95 -2.78 -12.14
C LYS A 56 -16.11 -3.13 -10.66
N HIS A 57 -14.99 -3.18 -9.93
CA HIS A 57 -14.96 -3.57 -8.53
C HIS A 57 -14.07 -2.61 -7.72
N PRO A 58 -14.53 -1.36 -7.48
CA PRO A 58 -13.72 -0.31 -6.86
C PRO A 58 -13.43 -0.54 -5.37
N TYR A 59 -14.22 -1.40 -4.72
CA TYR A 59 -14.13 -1.72 -3.27
C TYR A 59 -13.49 -3.09 -2.99
N ASP A 60 -12.94 -3.76 -4.01
CA ASP A 60 -12.37 -5.11 -3.86
C ASP A 60 -10.97 -5.11 -3.24
N TRP A 61 -10.92 -5.12 -1.91
CA TRP A 61 -9.68 -5.18 -1.16
C TRP A 61 -9.03 -6.57 -1.24
N ARG A 62 -8.02 -6.68 -2.10
CA ARG A 62 -7.20 -7.91 -2.18
C ARG A 62 -6.45 -8.13 -0.87
N ALA A 63 -6.46 -9.37 -0.38
CA ALA A 63 -5.72 -9.78 0.82
C ALA A 63 -4.22 -9.42 0.75
N ARG A 64 -3.60 -9.49 -0.44
CA ARG A 64 -2.21 -9.08 -0.66
C ARG A 64 -1.99 -7.60 -0.34
N THR A 65 -2.92 -6.72 -0.72
CA THR A 65 -2.81 -5.29 -0.43
C THR A 65 -2.83 -5.02 1.07
N ILE A 66 -3.71 -5.71 1.79
CA ILE A 66 -3.81 -5.60 3.26
C ILE A 66 -2.54 -6.12 3.92
N ALA A 67 -2.00 -7.26 3.48
CA ALA A 67 -0.75 -7.79 3.98
C ALA A 67 0.42 -6.80 3.78
N ILE A 68 0.50 -6.15 2.62
CA ILE A 68 1.52 -5.11 2.36
C ILE A 68 1.38 -3.92 3.32
N ILE A 69 0.16 -3.50 3.63
CA ILE A 69 -0.09 -2.40 4.59
C ILE A 69 0.39 -2.80 5.98
N LEU A 70 0.01 -3.99 6.46
CA LEU A 70 0.41 -4.51 7.77
C LEU A 70 1.92 -4.69 7.91
N GLN A 71 2.60 -5.11 6.83
CA GLN A 71 4.06 -5.29 6.80
C GLN A 71 4.84 -3.98 6.65
N ASN A 72 4.17 -2.89 6.27
CA ASN A 72 4.86 -1.64 5.98
C ASN A 72 5.20 -0.88 7.27
N ARG A 73 6.48 -0.97 7.65
CA ARG A 73 7.11 -0.27 8.78
C ARG A 73 6.89 1.25 8.79
N ALA A 74 6.65 1.88 7.64
CA ALA A 74 6.37 3.31 7.58
C ALA A 74 5.10 3.71 8.35
N TYR A 75 4.10 2.81 8.45
CA TYR A 75 2.89 3.07 9.23
C TYR A 75 3.11 2.94 10.74
N LEU A 76 4.25 2.39 11.17
CA LEU A 76 4.65 2.29 12.58
C LEU A 76 5.50 3.49 13.03
N GLY A 77 5.63 4.53 12.21
CA GLY A 77 6.45 5.71 12.52
C GLY A 77 7.95 5.53 12.24
N GLN A 78 8.37 4.42 11.63
CA GLN A 78 9.76 4.24 11.22
C GLN A 78 10.06 5.03 9.94
N LEU A 79 11.15 5.79 9.94
CA LEU A 79 11.63 6.46 8.73
C LEU A 79 12.16 5.41 7.75
N VAL A 80 11.48 5.23 6.62
CA VAL A 80 11.94 4.35 5.54
C VAL A 80 12.40 5.19 4.35
N SER A 81 13.71 5.46 4.27
CA SER A 81 14.35 6.18 3.17
C SER A 81 15.26 5.27 2.32
N HIS A 82 15.60 5.68 1.10
CA HIS A 82 16.57 5.04 0.20
C HIS A 82 16.33 3.55 -0.15
N LYS A 83 15.06 3.11 -0.32
CA LYS A 83 14.76 1.71 -0.68
C LYS A 83 15.28 1.25 -2.04
N ALA A 84 15.56 2.19 -2.94
CA ALA A 84 16.05 1.90 -4.28
C ALA A 84 17.31 2.73 -4.54
N THR A 85 18.45 2.05 -4.62
CA THR A 85 19.70 2.66 -5.06
C THR A 85 19.78 2.52 -6.57
N LYS A 86 19.77 3.64 -7.29
CA LYS A 86 20.08 3.63 -8.72
C LYS A 86 21.59 3.68 -8.90
N PRO A 87 22.13 2.96 -9.89
CA PRO A 87 23.54 3.03 -10.16
C PRO A 87 23.93 4.46 -10.58
N SER A 88 24.91 5.05 -9.91
CA SER A 88 25.46 6.35 -10.33
C SER A 88 26.32 6.15 -11.59
N PHE A 89 26.34 7.16 -12.46
CA PHE A 89 27.16 7.17 -13.68
C PHE A 89 28.66 6.91 -13.40
N LYS A 90 29.13 7.24 -12.19
CA LYS A 90 30.54 7.10 -11.78
C LYS A 90 30.93 5.67 -11.40
N ILE A 91 29.98 4.75 -11.24
CA ILE A 91 30.28 3.39 -10.81
C ILE A 91 30.27 2.48 -12.05
N PRO A 92 31.39 1.84 -12.40
CA PRO A 92 31.46 1.01 -13.60
C PRO A 92 30.53 -0.20 -13.51
N ARG A 93 29.88 -0.54 -14.63
CA ARG A 93 28.83 -1.57 -14.73
C ARG A 93 29.24 -2.92 -14.11
N ARG A 94 30.51 -3.30 -14.30
CA ARG A 94 31.11 -4.54 -13.78
C ARG A 94 31.04 -4.67 -12.25
N TRP A 95 31.06 -3.55 -11.51
CA TRP A 95 30.96 -3.56 -10.04
C TRP A 95 29.53 -3.79 -9.52
N TYR A 96 28.51 -3.58 -10.36
CA TYR A 96 27.12 -3.85 -9.99
C TYR A 96 26.73 -5.31 -10.21
N GLU A 97 27.20 -5.93 -11.29
CA GLU A 97 26.90 -7.31 -11.63
C GLU A 97 27.50 -8.30 -10.62
N ALA A 98 28.63 -7.95 -9.99
CA ALA A 98 29.27 -8.76 -8.96
C ALA A 98 28.63 -8.66 -7.55
N ARG A 99 27.71 -7.71 -7.33
CA ARG A 99 27.03 -7.50 -6.03
C ARG A 99 25.61 -8.10 -5.99
N LYS A 100 25.20 -8.74 -7.06
CA LYS A 100 23.87 -9.33 -7.23
C LYS A 100 23.91 -10.82 -6.90
#